data_AF-A0A522A069-F1
#
_entry.id   AF-A0A522A069-F1
#
_cell.length_a   1.000
_cell.length_b   1.000
_cell.length_c   1.000
_cell.angle_alpha   90.00
_cell.angle_beta   90.00
_cell.angle_gamma   90.00
#
_symmetry.space_group_name_H-M   'P 1'
#
loop_
_entity.id
_entity.type
_entity.pdbx_description
1 polymer ?
#
loop_
_entity_poly.entity_id
_entity_poly.type
_entity_poly.pdbx_seq_one_letter_code
_entity_poly.pdbx_strand_id
1 'polypeptide(L)'
;MSTAIRAGMSRYLQELRIPETLYHVTADMASGHVTYTLAGAASDRSTLDFQSRPGFDVDEETLELPRNGQSPVQVHTVSRKEIALALMQHGRLTVFKGAACDLQALKDQVALRQNIVAWTEHLHWVWPNGGSANWNTRYWREGTPLKKRPLHEALLDAFSRQDQYAIGCYTATKLVITQGVVDYYRRVRANDSLSSLVLLRIQHDGDPLVHIEPANMWDFEEDFDPSERDRPGKLVKIQYGVAPRNFVPGDWVYIVNTDPNTHHKTGYEGSNALYLGRDRFDDFYNDHDHAYSYEEKLGEVYQWRHGVFSRSRDAAKIQPLGPDDFQRLGRRPAQGGLVKGYRVVPYQFGYEVLPAIVPKAPADKQASRDQPAVL
;
A
#
# COMPACT_ATOMS: atom_id res chain seq x y z
N MET A 1 -14.75 27.36 12.49
CA MET A 1 -13.83 26.24 12.21
C MET A 1 -13.56 26.08 10.71
N SER A 2 -14.58 26.05 9.84
CA SER A 2 -14.40 25.93 8.38
C SER A 2 -13.47 26.98 7.76
N THR A 3 -13.50 28.24 8.22
CA THR A 3 -12.62 29.31 7.71
C THR A 3 -11.13 29.06 7.98
N ALA A 4 -10.78 28.58 9.18
CA ALA A 4 -9.39 28.30 9.55
C ALA A 4 -8.84 27.08 8.80
N ILE A 5 -9.65 26.03 8.64
CA ILE A 5 -9.31 24.85 7.83
C ILE A 5 -9.10 25.28 6.37
N ARG A 6 -9.99 26.09 5.79
CA ARG A 6 -9.86 26.57 4.41
C ARG A 6 -8.58 27.38 4.19
N ALA A 7 -8.27 28.31 5.09
CA ALA A 7 -7.04 29.10 5.04
C ALA A 7 -5.78 28.22 5.23
N GLY A 8 -5.86 27.21 6.10
CA GLY A 8 -4.80 26.22 6.29
C GLY A 8 -4.56 25.36 5.04
N MET A 9 -5.64 24.85 4.45
CA MET A 9 -5.61 24.06 3.21
C MET A 9 -5.04 24.87 2.04
N SER A 10 -5.51 26.11 1.82
CA SER A 10 -4.97 26.98 0.76
C SER A 10 -3.45 27.19 0.92
N ARG A 11 -2.97 27.48 2.13
CA ARG A 11 -1.53 27.59 2.41
C ARG A 11 -0.78 26.29 2.16
N TYR A 12 -1.34 25.14 2.54
CA TYR A 12 -0.69 23.85 2.32
C TYR A 12 -0.63 23.47 0.84
N LEU A 13 -1.70 23.70 0.07
CA LEU A 13 -1.71 23.47 -1.37
C LEU A 13 -0.72 24.40 -2.09
N GLN A 14 -0.59 25.65 -1.62
CA GLN A 14 0.43 26.58 -2.11
C GLN A 14 1.86 26.10 -1.76
N GLU A 15 2.09 25.59 -0.55
CA GLU A 15 3.37 24.98 -0.13
C GLU A 15 3.76 23.82 -1.06
N LEU A 16 2.79 23.01 -1.48
CA LEU A 16 2.96 21.93 -2.45
C LEU A 16 2.96 22.39 -3.91
N ARG A 17 2.88 23.70 -4.16
CA ARG A 17 2.82 24.31 -5.50
C ARG A 17 1.69 23.75 -6.36
N ILE A 18 0.52 23.54 -5.75
CA ILE A 18 -0.73 23.16 -6.45
C ILE A 18 -1.50 24.46 -6.76
N PRO A 19 -1.62 24.86 -8.04
CA PRO A 19 -2.36 26.04 -8.43
C PRO A 19 -3.85 25.95 -8.05
N GLU A 20 -4.47 27.07 -7.68
CA GLU A 20 -5.90 27.13 -7.37
C GLU A 20 -6.79 26.78 -8.59
N THR A 21 -6.25 26.87 -9.80
CA THR A 21 -6.94 26.47 -11.04
C THR A 21 -7.13 24.96 -11.17
N LEU A 22 -6.37 24.15 -10.41
CA LEU A 22 -6.44 22.68 -10.49
C LEU A 22 -7.53 22.09 -9.58
N TYR A 23 -8.21 22.87 -8.75
CA TYR A 23 -9.20 22.33 -7.84
C TYR A 23 -10.39 23.27 -7.61
N HIS A 24 -11.52 22.68 -7.24
CA HIS A 24 -12.71 23.36 -6.78
C HIS A 24 -12.90 23.11 -5.29
N VAL A 25 -13.39 24.14 -4.60
CA VAL A 25 -13.76 24.07 -3.19
C VAL A 25 -15.25 24.29 -3.07
N THR A 26 -15.97 23.29 -2.56
CA THR A 26 -17.36 23.45 -2.14
C THR A 26 -17.41 23.48 -0.63
N ALA A 27 -18.23 24.38 -0.07
CA ALA A 27 -18.43 24.50 1.36
C ALA A 27 -19.94 24.49 1.62
N ASP A 28 -20.40 23.50 2.37
CA ASP A 28 -21.75 23.48 2.91
C ASP A 28 -21.70 24.04 4.33
N MET A 29 -22.19 25.26 4.49
CA MET A 29 -22.17 25.96 5.77
C MET A 29 -23.16 25.36 6.77
N ALA A 30 -24.19 24.65 6.32
CA ALA A 30 -25.18 24.02 7.20
C ALA A 30 -24.64 22.72 7.82
N SER A 31 -23.97 21.89 7.03
CA SER A 31 -23.32 20.67 7.56
C SER A 31 -21.90 20.91 8.10
N GLY A 32 -21.29 22.06 7.80
CA GLY A 32 -19.90 22.36 8.14
C GLY A 32 -18.88 21.59 7.29
N HIS A 33 -19.32 20.93 6.21
CA HIS A 33 -18.46 20.19 5.31
C HIS A 33 -17.76 21.12 4.32
N VAL A 34 -16.48 20.84 4.07
CA VAL A 34 -15.71 21.45 2.98
C VAL A 34 -15.11 20.33 2.15
N THR A 35 -15.30 20.39 0.83
CA THR A 35 -14.78 19.40 -0.11
C THR A 35 -13.84 20.08 -1.09
N TYR A 36 -12.69 19.45 -1.28
CA TYR A 36 -11.70 19.81 -2.28
C TYR A 36 -11.73 18.71 -3.35
N THR A 37 -11.85 19.10 -4.61
CA THR A 37 -11.91 18.16 -5.74
C THR A 37 -11.14 18.72 -6.90
N LEU A 38 -10.38 17.89 -7.62
CA LEU A 38 -9.69 18.35 -8.81
C LEU A 38 -10.66 18.92 -9.84
N ALA A 39 -10.23 19.97 -10.54
CA ALA A 39 -10.97 20.54 -11.63
C ALA A 39 -10.96 19.57 -12.82
N GLY A 40 -12.11 19.34 -13.44
CA GLY A 40 -12.25 18.38 -14.54
C GLY A 40 -13.63 17.74 -14.59
N ALA A 41 -13.78 16.78 -15.51
CA ALA A 41 -15.01 16.02 -15.62
C ALA A 41 -15.09 14.97 -14.52
N ALA A 42 -16.25 14.81 -13.86
CA ALA A 42 -16.45 13.79 -12.82
C ALA A 42 -16.30 12.33 -13.33
N SER A 43 -16.29 12.13 -14.65
CA SER A 43 -15.98 10.85 -15.30
C SER A 43 -14.49 10.55 -15.35
N ASP A 44 -13.62 11.56 -15.29
CA ASP A 44 -12.18 11.38 -15.16
C ASP A 44 -11.84 11.03 -13.72
N ARG A 45 -11.45 9.78 -13.50
CA ARG A 45 -11.18 9.21 -12.19
C ARG A 45 -9.76 8.66 -12.08
N SER A 46 -8.99 8.72 -13.16
CA SER A 46 -7.65 8.15 -13.22
C SER A 46 -6.68 9.01 -12.43
N THR A 47 -5.74 8.37 -11.73
CA THR A 47 -4.59 9.04 -11.10
C THR A 47 -3.26 8.60 -11.73
N LEU A 48 -3.29 7.61 -12.62
CA LEU A 48 -2.10 7.01 -13.22
C LEU A 48 -1.35 7.99 -14.14
N ASP A 49 -2.09 8.87 -14.82
CA ASP A 49 -1.59 9.74 -15.88
C ASP A 49 -1.18 11.14 -15.39
N PHE A 50 -1.16 11.39 -14.08
CA PHE A 50 -0.89 12.71 -13.51
C PHE A 50 0.43 13.34 -13.97
N GLN A 51 1.48 12.55 -14.15
CA GLN A 51 2.77 13.05 -14.66
C GLN A 51 2.67 13.66 -16.06
N SER A 52 1.71 13.21 -16.87
CA SER A 52 1.48 13.71 -18.21
C SER A 52 0.45 14.85 -18.29
N ARG A 53 -0.23 15.18 -17.18
CA ARG A 53 -1.29 16.19 -17.17
C ARG A 53 -0.71 17.60 -17.16
N PRO A 54 -1.12 18.47 -18.09
CA PRO A 54 -0.65 19.85 -18.13
C PRO A 54 -0.92 20.60 -16.81
N GLY A 55 0.10 21.27 -16.29
CA GLY A 55 0.04 22.07 -15.07
C GLY A 55 0.03 21.27 -13.76
N PHE A 56 -0.05 19.93 -13.82
CA PHE A 56 0.09 19.09 -12.63
C PHE A 56 1.54 19.07 -12.15
N ASP A 57 2.52 19.11 -13.05
CA ASP A 57 3.96 19.18 -12.78
C ASP A 57 4.34 18.34 -11.54
N VAL A 58 4.02 17.04 -11.58
CA VAL A 58 4.34 16.10 -10.51
C VAL A 58 5.72 15.50 -10.77
N ASP A 59 6.65 15.85 -9.89
CA ASP A 59 8.03 15.38 -9.93
C ASP A 59 8.32 14.43 -8.75
N GLU A 60 9.54 13.90 -8.72
CA GLU A 60 10.07 13.17 -7.57
C GLU A 60 10.52 14.12 -6.46
N GLU A 61 10.41 13.65 -5.22
CA GLU A 61 11.10 14.22 -4.06
C GLU A 61 12.21 13.27 -3.61
N THR A 62 13.35 13.82 -3.19
CA THR A 62 14.44 13.03 -2.62
C THR A 62 14.29 12.93 -1.11
N LEU A 63 14.25 11.71 -0.58
CA LEU A 63 14.26 11.41 0.84
C LEU A 63 15.53 10.67 1.26
N GLU A 64 15.88 10.77 2.54
CA GLU A 64 16.99 10.01 3.12
C GLU A 64 16.45 8.88 4.02
N LEU A 65 16.83 7.64 3.69
CA LEU A 65 16.47 6.45 4.43
C LEU A 65 17.66 5.88 5.21
N PRO A 66 17.48 5.48 6.48
CA PRO A 66 18.54 4.85 7.26
C PRO A 66 18.92 3.48 6.68
N ARG A 67 20.14 3.02 6.97
CA ARG A 67 20.60 1.65 6.70
C ARG A 67 21.29 1.05 7.91
N ASN A 68 21.17 -0.26 8.10
CA ASN A 68 21.74 -0.94 9.26
C ASN A 68 23.29 -0.91 9.20
N GLY A 69 23.92 -0.14 10.11
CA GLY A 69 25.37 -0.03 10.23
C GLY A 69 26.07 0.62 9.02
N GLN A 70 25.34 1.35 8.19
CA GLN A 70 25.84 2.02 6.99
C GLN A 70 25.33 3.47 6.93
N SER A 71 25.98 4.31 6.13
CA SER A 71 25.48 5.66 5.86
C SER A 71 24.06 5.60 5.29
N PRO A 72 23.20 6.56 5.62
CA PRO A 72 21.89 6.67 4.99
C PRO A 72 21.98 6.73 3.45
N VAL A 73 20.89 6.36 2.79
CA VAL A 73 20.79 6.34 1.32
C VAL A 73 19.75 7.35 0.86
N GLN A 74 20.05 8.08 -0.21
CA GLN A 74 19.08 8.93 -0.87
C GLN A 74 18.20 8.09 -1.79
N VAL A 75 16.89 8.33 -1.73
CA VAL A 75 15.89 7.68 -2.56
C VAL A 75 15.05 8.74 -3.23
N HIS A 76 14.91 8.64 -4.55
CA HIS A 76 13.95 9.43 -5.30
C HIS A 76 12.59 8.75 -5.22
N THR A 77 11.59 9.46 -4.73
CA THR A 77 10.27 8.91 -4.47
C THR A 77 9.17 9.88 -4.90
N VAL A 78 7.92 9.45 -4.85
CA VAL A 78 6.76 10.28 -5.14
C VAL A 78 6.75 11.60 -4.38
N SER A 79 6.29 12.68 -5.01
CA SER A 79 6.11 13.96 -4.32
C SER A 79 4.87 13.99 -3.43
N ARG A 80 4.93 14.82 -2.39
CA ARG A 80 3.76 15.13 -1.55
C ARG A 80 2.66 15.80 -2.37
N LYS A 81 3.05 16.54 -3.40
CA LYS A 81 2.15 17.16 -4.39
C LYS A 81 1.27 16.11 -5.08
N GLU A 82 1.87 15.06 -5.63
CA GLU A 82 1.12 14.00 -6.31
C GLU A 82 0.14 13.29 -5.37
N ILE A 83 0.57 12.97 -4.14
CA ILE A 83 -0.31 12.34 -3.15
C ILE A 83 -1.50 13.24 -2.83
N ALA A 84 -1.28 14.54 -2.62
CA ALA A 84 -2.34 15.49 -2.34
C ALA A 84 -3.31 15.64 -3.53
N LEU A 85 -2.81 15.71 -4.77
CA LEU A 85 -3.65 15.71 -5.97
C LEU A 85 -4.49 14.42 -6.06
N ALA A 86 -3.89 13.26 -5.80
CA ALA A 86 -4.57 11.97 -5.89
C ALA A 86 -5.69 11.83 -4.84
N LEU A 87 -5.50 12.41 -3.65
CA LEU A 87 -6.54 12.45 -2.61
C LEU A 87 -7.73 13.34 -2.98
N MET A 88 -7.54 14.33 -3.87
CA MET A 88 -8.60 15.22 -4.38
C MET A 88 -9.25 14.72 -5.68
N GLN A 89 -8.75 13.64 -6.29
CA GLN A 89 -9.25 13.15 -7.57
C GLN A 89 -10.62 12.49 -7.45
N HIS A 90 -11.46 12.67 -8.47
CA HIS A 90 -12.75 11.98 -8.54
C HIS A 90 -12.56 10.45 -8.54
N GLY A 91 -13.59 9.73 -8.08
CA GLY A 91 -13.57 8.26 -8.08
C GLY A 91 -13.14 7.61 -6.76
N ARG A 92 -12.73 8.41 -5.77
CA ARG A 92 -12.69 8.03 -4.36
C ARG A 92 -13.12 9.21 -3.48
N LEU A 93 -13.65 8.93 -2.30
CA LEU A 93 -13.90 9.94 -1.27
C LEU A 93 -12.98 9.67 -0.08
N THR A 94 -12.09 10.63 0.22
CA THR A 94 -11.27 10.61 1.45
C THR A 94 -11.88 11.57 2.46
N VAL A 95 -12.30 11.05 3.62
CA VAL A 95 -13.00 11.84 4.65
C VAL A 95 -12.10 12.10 5.86
N PHE A 96 -12.01 13.36 6.25
CA PHE A 96 -11.36 13.85 7.46
C PHE A 96 -12.44 14.41 8.40
N LYS A 97 -12.77 13.68 9.46
CA LYS A 97 -13.88 14.00 10.37
C LYS A 97 -13.50 13.80 11.84
N GLY A 98 -14.25 14.41 12.76
CA GLY A 98 -13.92 14.35 14.19
C GLY A 98 -12.53 14.93 14.46
N ALA A 99 -11.69 14.20 15.20
CA ALA A 99 -10.30 14.60 15.46
C ALA A 99 -9.44 14.67 14.19
N ALA A 100 -9.81 13.97 13.12
CA ALA A 100 -9.14 14.06 11.83
C ALA A 100 -9.56 15.29 11.01
N CYS A 101 -10.56 16.07 11.44
CA CYS A 101 -10.90 17.35 10.81
C CYS A 101 -9.85 18.43 11.16
N ASP A 102 -8.60 18.13 10.85
CA ASP A 102 -7.38 18.85 11.21
C ASP A 102 -6.42 18.81 10.01
N LEU A 103 -5.79 19.95 9.70
CA LEU A 103 -4.84 20.03 8.58
C LEU A 103 -3.60 19.15 8.81
N GLN A 104 -3.14 19.01 10.05
CA GLN A 104 -2.02 18.16 10.39
C GLN A 104 -2.35 16.68 10.15
N ALA A 105 -3.60 16.25 10.29
CA ALA A 105 -4.01 14.90 9.93
C ALA A 105 -3.80 14.63 8.43
N LEU A 106 -4.13 15.59 7.56
CA LEU A 106 -3.86 15.50 6.13
C LEU A 106 -2.35 15.48 5.84
N LYS A 107 -1.60 16.40 6.45
CA LYS A 107 -0.13 16.46 6.28
C LYS A 107 0.53 15.15 6.70
N ASP A 108 0.10 14.58 7.82
CA ASP A 108 0.63 13.32 8.33
C ASP A 108 0.23 12.15 7.41
N GLN A 109 -0.99 12.12 6.89
CA GLN A 109 -1.41 11.09 5.91
C GLN A 109 -0.60 11.17 4.61
N VAL A 110 -0.35 12.37 4.10
CA VAL A 110 0.47 12.59 2.89
C VAL A 110 1.92 12.14 3.13
N ALA A 111 2.53 12.57 4.25
CA ALA A 111 3.91 12.23 4.56
C ALA A 111 4.10 10.75 4.90
N LEU A 112 3.15 10.11 5.59
CA LEU A 112 3.19 8.68 5.87
C LEU A 112 3.16 7.85 4.58
N ARG A 113 2.28 8.22 3.64
CA ARG A 113 2.20 7.57 2.33
C ARG A 113 3.50 7.72 1.54
N GLN A 114 4.08 8.91 1.52
CA GLN A 114 5.38 9.14 0.90
C GLN A 114 6.47 8.27 1.54
N ASN A 115 6.47 8.15 2.88
CA ASN A 115 7.45 7.31 3.58
C ASN A 115 7.31 5.83 3.22
N ILE A 116 6.08 5.32 3.13
CA ILE A 116 5.82 3.94 2.67
C ILE A 116 6.38 3.74 1.26
N VAL A 117 6.07 4.64 0.33
CA VAL A 117 6.55 4.55 -1.05
C VAL A 117 8.08 4.61 -1.12
N ALA A 118 8.72 5.49 -0.35
CA ALA A 118 10.18 5.58 -0.32
C ALA A 118 10.85 4.27 0.09
N TRP A 119 10.30 3.55 1.06
CA TRP A 119 10.78 2.21 1.44
C TRP A 119 10.52 1.13 0.38
N THR A 120 9.74 1.44 -0.66
CA THR A 120 9.35 0.51 -1.73
C THR A 120 10.14 0.71 -3.03
N GLU A 121 10.74 1.88 -3.27
CA GLU A 121 11.32 2.25 -4.58
C GLU A 121 12.46 1.35 -5.07
N HIS A 122 13.22 0.72 -4.17
CA HIS A 122 14.44 -0.03 -4.52
C HIS A 122 14.50 -1.40 -3.84
N LEU A 123 13.48 -2.21 -4.09
CA LEU A 123 13.38 -3.57 -3.58
C LEU A 123 14.00 -4.60 -4.53
N HIS A 124 14.54 -5.68 -3.96
CA HIS A 124 15.21 -6.80 -4.63
C HIS A 124 15.29 -8.03 -3.70
N TRP A 125 14.19 -8.36 -3.00
CA TRP A 125 14.09 -9.60 -2.24
C TRP A 125 14.08 -10.82 -3.16
N VAL A 126 14.32 -12.01 -2.60
CA VAL A 126 14.30 -13.26 -3.38
C VAL A 126 12.87 -13.80 -3.47
N TRP A 127 12.39 -14.10 -4.68
CA TRP A 127 11.14 -14.85 -4.84
C TRP A 127 11.36 -16.33 -4.44
N PRO A 128 10.61 -16.89 -3.49
CA PRO A 128 10.81 -18.26 -3.01
C PRO A 128 10.40 -19.34 -4.03
N ASN A 129 9.84 -18.98 -5.19
CA ASN A 129 9.41 -19.92 -6.23
C ASN A 129 8.46 -21.03 -5.72
N GLY A 130 7.49 -20.65 -4.87
CA GLY A 130 6.54 -21.58 -4.25
C GLY A 130 7.09 -22.38 -3.06
N GLY A 131 8.37 -22.20 -2.71
CA GLY A 131 8.96 -22.75 -1.50
C GLY A 131 8.61 -21.97 -0.23
N SER A 132 9.07 -22.46 0.91
CA SER A 132 8.94 -21.76 2.21
C SER A 132 9.73 -20.46 2.22
N ALA A 133 9.27 -19.49 3.01
CA ALA A 133 10.00 -18.26 3.22
C ALA A 133 11.35 -18.49 3.93
N ASN A 134 12.38 -17.77 3.52
CA ASN A 134 13.69 -17.71 4.18
C ASN A 134 13.87 -16.34 4.85
N TRP A 135 14.40 -16.35 6.07
CA TRP A 135 14.57 -15.16 6.91
C TRP A 135 15.98 -15.12 7.50
N ASN A 136 16.53 -13.91 7.67
CA ASN A 136 17.77 -13.74 8.42
C ASN A 136 17.61 -14.16 9.89
N THR A 137 18.15 -15.33 10.24
CA THR A 137 17.98 -15.94 11.57
C THR A 137 18.63 -15.15 12.70
N ARG A 138 19.46 -14.14 12.40
CA ARG A 138 20.02 -13.21 13.39
C ARG A 138 18.95 -12.29 13.99
N TYR A 139 17.89 -12.02 13.25
CA TYR A 139 16.81 -11.10 13.63
C TYR A 139 15.46 -11.77 13.72
N TRP A 140 15.23 -12.84 12.96
CA TRP A 140 13.92 -13.44 12.77
C TRP A 140 13.94 -14.93 13.09
N ARG A 141 12.78 -15.44 13.51
CA ARG A 141 12.47 -16.86 13.58
C ARG A 141 11.14 -17.04 12.85
N GLU A 142 11.20 -17.54 11.62
CA GLU A 142 10.01 -17.85 10.81
C GLU A 142 9.05 -16.65 10.69
N GLY A 143 9.58 -15.46 10.40
CA GLY A 143 8.76 -14.24 10.26
C GLY A 143 8.45 -13.49 11.57
N THR A 144 8.77 -14.05 12.73
CA THR A 144 8.66 -13.34 14.01
C THR A 144 10.04 -12.83 14.47
N PRO A 145 10.22 -11.54 14.84
CA PRO A 145 11.48 -11.06 15.39
C PRO A 145 11.89 -11.78 16.68
N LEU A 146 13.19 -11.98 16.86
CA LEU A 146 13.74 -12.54 18.08
C LEU A 146 13.47 -11.61 19.27
N LYS A 147 13.04 -12.16 20.42
CA LYS A 147 12.67 -11.39 21.62
C LYS A 147 13.70 -10.37 22.11
N LYS A 148 14.99 -10.59 21.83
CA LYS A 148 16.10 -9.71 22.24
C LYS A 148 16.44 -8.62 21.20
N ARG A 149 15.73 -8.57 20.07
CA ARG A 149 15.95 -7.60 18.99
C ARG A 149 14.81 -6.60 18.97
N PRO A 150 15.08 -5.29 19.01
CA PRO A 150 14.06 -4.28 18.77
C PRO A 150 13.41 -4.49 17.40
N LEU A 151 12.08 -4.38 17.33
CA LEU A 151 11.32 -4.58 16.09
C LEU A 151 11.86 -3.73 14.94
N HIS A 152 12.18 -2.45 15.21
CA HIS A 152 12.66 -1.55 14.18
C HIS A 152 14.03 -1.93 13.61
N GLU A 153 14.90 -2.60 14.38
CA GLU A 153 16.17 -3.10 13.88
C GLU A 153 15.96 -4.32 12.98
N ALA A 154 15.07 -5.23 13.39
CA ALA A 154 14.72 -6.41 12.59
C ALA A 154 14.08 -6.01 11.26
N LEU A 155 13.15 -5.05 11.28
CA LEU A 155 12.55 -4.49 10.06
C LEU A 155 13.61 -3.84 9.18
N LEU A 156 14.46 -2.96 9.72
CA LEU A 156 15.50 -2.28 8.96
C LEU A 156 16.50 -3.27 8.32
N ASP A 157 16.80 -4.38 8.98
CA ASP A 157 17.65 -5.43 8.42
C ASP A 157 17.07 -6.02 7.13
N ALA A 158 15.75 -6.23 7.07
CA ALA A 158 15.07 -6.75 5.88
C ALA A 158 15.27 -5.87 4.64
N PHE A 159 15.41 -4.54 4.81
CA PHE A 159 15.66 -3.60 3.72
C PHE A 159 17.16 -3.38 3.44
N SER A 160 18.01 -3.65 4.43
CA SER A 160 19.47 -3.47 4.32
C SER A 160 20.19 -4.71 3.78
N ARG A 161 19.58 -5.89 3.92
CA ARG A 161 20.14 -7.21 3.58
C ARG A 161 19.12 -8.04 2.79
N GLN A 162 18.52 -7.43 1.76
CA GLN A 162 17.36 -7.99 1.05
C GLN A 162 17.64 -9.39 0.45
N ASP A 163 18.88 -9.63 0.04
CA ASP A 163 19.37 -10.93 -0.46
C ASP A 163 19.29 -12.09 0.55
N GLN A 164 19.15 -11.79 1.85
CA GLN A 164 18.97 -12.78 2.93
C GLN A 164 17.51 -13.13 3.21
N TYR A 165 16.58 -12.61 2.41
CA TYR A 165 15.15 -12.82 2.59
C TYR A 165 14.55 -13.38 1.30
N ALA A 166 13.97 -14.57 1.40
CA ALA A 166 13.15 -15.13 0.34
C ALA A 166 11.70 -15.15 0.81
N ILE A 167 10.86 -14.28 0.27
CA ILE A 167 9.50 -14.02 0.80
C ILE A 167 8.51 -13.80 -0.33
N GLY A 168 7.25 -14.18 -0.11
CA GLY A 168 6.16 -13.91 -1.05
C GLY A 168 5.67 -12.46 -1.03
N CYS A 169 4.86 -12.07 -2.02
CA CYS A 169 4.45 -10.68 -2.23
C CYS A 169 3.58 -10.15 -1.07
N TYR A 170 2.81 -11.02 -0.43
CA TYR A 170 2.05 -10.67 0.76
C TYR A 170 2.94 -10.28 1.93
N THR A 171 3.88 -11.15 2.29
CA THR A 171 4.86 -10.90 3.35
C THR A 171 5.71 -9.68 3.04
N ALA A 172 6.13 -9.50 1.79
CA ALA A 172 6.85 -8.32 1.33
C ALA A 172 6.04 -7.04 1.54
N THR A 173 4.76 -7.03 1.14
CA THR A 173 3.86 -5.89 1.34
C THR A 173 3.70 -5.56 2.82
N LYS A 174 3.53 -6.57 3.68
CA LYS A 174 3.44 -6.39 5.14
C LYS A 174 4.71 -5.81 5.73
N LEU A 175 5.88 -6.26 5.30
CA LEU A 175 7.15 -5.70 5.73
C LEU A 175 7.28 -4.23 5.33
N VAL A 176 6.91 -3.87 4.10
CA VAL A 176 6.92 -2.48 3.62
C VAL A 176 5.96 -1.60 4.42
N ILE A 177 4.71 -2.01 4.58
CA ILE A 177 3.73 -1.23 5.36
C ILE A 177 4.20 -1.08 6.81
N THR A 178 4.67 -2.17 7.43
CA THR A 178 5.12 -2.15 8.82
C THR A 178 6.35 -1.26 8.99
N GLN A 179 7.36 -1.40 8.13
CA GLN A 179 8.56 -0.55 8.15
C GLN A 179 8.21 0.92 7.88
N GLY A 180 7.43 1.20 6.84
CA GLY A 180 7.04 2.57 6.48
C GLY A 180 6.28 3.28 7.60
N VAL A 181 5.35 2.59 8.28
CA VAL A 181 4.60 3.14 9.42
C VAL A 181 5.49 3.30 10.66
N VAL A 182 6.26 2.27 11.03
CA VAL A 182 7.13 2.28 12.22
C VAL A 182 8.25 3.32 12.07
N ASP A 183 8.87 3.42 10.90
CA ASP A 183 9.89 4.43 10.61
C ASP A 183 9.29 5.85 10.57
N TYR A 184 8.10 6.02 9.98
CA TYR A 184 7.45 7.34 9.94
C TYR A 184 7.22 7.90 11.34
N TYR A 185 6.53 7.16 12.22
CA TYR A 185 6.22 7.68 13.56
C TYR A 185 7.43 7.78 14.48
N ARG A 186 8.45 6.93 14.29
CA ARG A 186 9.69 6.97 15.08
C ARG A 186 10.65 8.07 14.64
N ARG A 187 10.86 8.27 13.34
CA ARG A 187 11.94 9.10 12.80
C ARG A 187 11.43 10.34 12.08
N VAL A 188 10.46 10.20 11.19
CA VAL A 188 10.01 11.30 10.32
C VAL A 188 9.09 12.26 11.07
N ARG A 189 8.01 11.73 11.68
CA ARG A 189 7.12 12.48 12.57
C ARG A 189 7.74 12.69 13.95
N ALA A 190 8.65 11.79 14.35
CA ALA A 190 9.37 11.79 15.62
C ALA A 190 8.44 12.05 16.83
N ASN A 191 7.37 11.25 16.93
CA ASN A 191 6.38 11.38 18.00
C ASN A 191 6.34 10.10 18.84
N ASP A 192 6.91 10.16 20.05
CA ASP A 192 7.05 8.99 20.92
C ASP A 192 5.72 8.37 21.34
N SER A 193 4.68 9.18 21.54
CA SER A 193 3.35 8.69 21.92
C SER A 193 2.70 7.91 20.79
N LEU A 194 2.75 8.44 19.55
CA LEU A 194 2.21 7.75 18.38
C LEU A 194 3.06 6.55 17.98
N SER A 195 4.38 6.65 18.10
CA SER A 195 5.31 5.53 17.91
C SER A 195 5.00 4.39 18.87
N SER A 196 4.79 4.69 20.16
CA SER A 196 4.41 3.70 21.18
C SER A 196 3.04 3.06 20.88
N LEU A 197 2.05 3.85 20.45
CA LEU A 197 0.74 3.35 20.05
C LEU A 197 0.83 2.37 18.86
N VAL A 198 1.62 2.71 17.85
CA VAL A 198 1.87 1.87 16.68
C VAL A 198 2.53 0.56 17.11
N LEU A 199 3.60 0.62 17.90
CA LEU A 199 4.30 -0.57 18.39
C LEU A 199 3.39 -1.48 19.22
N LEU A 200 2.57 -0.90 20.11
CA LEU A 200 1.62 -1.65 20.93
C LEU A 200 0.59 -2.40 20.07
N ARG A 201 0.07 -1.76 19.01
CA ARG A 201 -0.86 -2.42 18.08
C ARG A 201 -0.19 -3.54 17.27
N ILE A 202 1.02 -3.30 16.76
CA ILE A 202 1.74 -4.28 15.96
C ILE A 202 2.05 -5.54 16.78
N GLN A 203 2.48 -5.35 18.04
CA GLN A 203 2.89 -6.42 18.94
C GLN A 203 1.72 -7.12 19.67
N HIS A 204 0.47 -6.71 19.42
CA HIS A 204 -0.69 -7.10 20.21
C HIS A 204 -0.89 -8.63 20.34
N ASP A 205 -0.64 -9.39 19.28
CA ASP A 205 -0.76 -10.86 19.23
C ASP A 205 0.60 -11.58 19.23
N GLY A 206 1.69 -10.85 19.50
CA GLY A 206 3.04 -11.39 19.56
C GLY A 206 3.73 -11.58 18.21
N ASP A 207 3.06 -11.33 17.07
CA ASP A 207 3.67 -11.38 15.74
C ASP A 207 3.45 -10.06 14.97
N PRO A 208 4.51 -9.34 14.61
CA PRO A 208 4.38 -8.01 14.01
C PRO A 208 3.92 -8.01 12.55
N LEU A 209 3.88 -9.16 11.87
CA LEU A 209 3.48 -9.26 10.47
C LEU A 209 2.13 -9.96 10.29
N VAL A 210 1.56 -10.53 11.35
CA VAL A 210 0.20 -11.11 11.33
C VAL A 210 -0.85 -9.99 11.41
N HIS A 211 -1.95 -10.12 10.66
CA HIS A 211 -3.12 -9.22 10.72
C HIS A 211 -2.81 -7.73 10.53
N ILE A 212 -1.79 -7.37 9.74
CA ILE A 212 -1.51 -5.97 9.39
C ILE A 212 -2.74 -5.32 8.76
N GLU A 213 -3.40 -6.08 7.90
CA GLU A 213 -4.63 -5.76 7.18
C GLU A 213 -5.89 -6.40 7.77
N PRO A 214 -7.07 -5.83 7.48
CA PRO A 214 -8.35 -6.40 7.90
C PRO A 214 -8.62 -7.75 7.24
N ALA A 215 -9.27 -8.68 7.96
CA ALA A 215 -9.55 -10.02 7.44
C ALA A 215 -10.39 -10.00 6.18
N ASN A 216 -11.41 -9.12 6.12
CA ASN A 216 -12.30 -9.00 4.97
C ASN A 216 -11.63 -8.49 3.69
N MET A 217 -10.32 -8.23 3.71
CA MET A 217 -9.54 -8.14 2.48
C MET A 217 -9.59 -9.47 1.72
N TRP A 218 -9.66 -10.59 2.43
CA TRP A 218 -9.59 -11.97 1.92
C TRP A 218 -10.96 -12.66 1.87
N ASP A 219 -12.07 -11.93 1.98
CA ASP A 219 -13.42 -12.51 2.04
C ASP A 219 -13.90 -13.21 0.76
N PHE A 220 -13.07 -13.17 -0.28
CA PHE A 220 -13.31 -13.79 -1.58
C PHE A 220 -12.62 -15.14 -1.74
N GLU A 221 -11.72 -15.50 -0.81
CA GLU A 221 -11.06 -16.80 -0.79
C GLU A 221 -12.06 -17.89 -0.40
N GLU A 222 -11.93 -19.07 -0.98
CA GLU A 222 -12.90 -20.18 -0.79
C GLU A 222 -12.90 -20.71 0.65
N ASP A 223 -11.76 -20.64 1.34
CA ASP A 223 -11.54 -21.11 2.70
C ASP A 223 -11.63 -20.00 3.76
N PHE A 224 -12.09 -18.80 3.38
CA PHE A 224 -12.22 -17.68 4.29
C PHE A 224 -13.17 -17.99 5.46
N ASP A 225 -12.67 -17.87 6.70
CA ASP A 225 -13.48 -18.00 7.92
C ASP A 225 -14.44 -16.80 8.07
N PRO A 226 -15.76 -16.98 7.90
CA PRO A 226 -16.71 -15.86 7.97
C PRO A 226 -16.76 -15.20 9.35
N SER A 227 -16.33 -15.89 10.42
CA SER A 227 -16.27 -15.31 11.76
C SER A 227 -15.16 -14.25 11.91
N GLU A 228 -14.16 -14.28 11.02
CA GLU A 228 -13.07 -13.30 11.00
C GLU A 228 -13.44 -12.03 10.24
N ARG A 229 -14.57 -11.99 9.52
CA ARG A 229 -14.95 -10.89 8.61
C ARG A 229 -14.78 -9.49 9.19
N ASP A 230 -15.10 -9.30 10.46
CA ASP A 230 -15.04 -7.99 11.11
C ASP A 230 -13.70 -7.72 11.83
N ARG A 231 -12.73 -8.63 11.77
CA ARG A 231 -11.40 -8.43 12.36
C ARG A 231 -10.71 -7.25 11.68
N PRO A 232 -10.39 -6.18 12.43
CA PRO A 232 -9.68 -5.05 11.86
C PRO A 232 -8.21 -5.38 11.61
N GLY A 233 -7.60 -4.66 10.67
CA GLY A 233 -6.15 -4.67 10.51
C GLY A 233 -5.46 -3.89 11.62
N LYS A 234 -4.21 -4.23 11.92
CA LYS A 234 -3.37 -3.51 12.89
C LYS A 234 -2.93 -2.14 12.37
N LEU A 235 -2.54 -2.02 11.11
CA LEU A 235 -1.94 -0.79 10.56
C LEU A 235 -2.73 -0.14 9.44
N VAL A 236 -3.55 -0.92 8.75
CA VAL A 236 -4.29 -0.47 7.58
C VAL A 236 -5.78 -0.83 7.69
N LYS A 237 -6.59 -0.12 6.89
CA LYS A 237 -8.03 -0.31 6.74
C LYS A 237 -8.40 -0.38 5.27
N ILE A 238 -9.60 -0.89 4.97
CA ILE A 238 -10.12 -0.95 3.60
C ILE A 238 -10.86 0.35 3.26
N GLN A 239 -10.46 0.99 2.16
CA GLN A 239 -11.21 2.01 1.46
C GLN A 239 -12.01 1.35 0.33
N TYR A 240 -13.32 1.22 0.52
CA TYR A 240 -14.23 0.72 -0.51
C TYR A 240 -14.66 1.82 -1.49
N GLY A 241 -15.32 1.40 -2.58
CA GLY A 241 -15.95 2.31 -3.53
C GLY A 241 -14.95 3.05 -4.41
N VAL A 242 -13.74 2.51 -4.57
CA VAL A 242 -12.68 3.12 -5.37
C VAL A 242 -12.89 2.77 -6.84
N ALA A 243 -12.82 3.78 -7.70
CA ALA A 243 -12.93 3.62 -9.13
C ALA A 243 -11.73 2.85 -9.70
N PRO A 244 -11.91 2.14 -10.84
CA PRO A 244 -10.78 1.61 -11.60
C PRO A 244 -9.77 2.72 -11.91
N ARG A 245 -8.47 2.41 -11.90
CA ARG A 245 -7.38 3.36 -12.19
C ARG A 245 -7.25 4.54 -11.22
N ASN A 246 -8.01 4.56 -10.12
CA ASN A 246 -7.84 5.52 -9.04
C ASN A 246 -7.00 4.89 -7.92
N PHE A 247 -5.80 5.42 -7.75
CA PHE A 247 -4.80 4.98 -6.78
C PHE A 247 -4.15 6.20 -6.13
N VAL A 248 -3.93 6.15 -4.82
CA VAL A 248 -3.12 7.15 -4.13
C VAL A 248 -1.80 6.47 -3.74
N PRO A 249 -0.63 7.10 -3.97
CA PRO A 249 0.64 6.48 -3.64
C PRO A 249 0.66 5.96 -2.18
N GLY A 250 1.21 4.76 -1.98
CA GLY A 250 1.14 4.00 -0.74
C GLY A 250 -0.16 3.22 -0.51
N ASP A 251 -1.08 3.18 -1.48
CA ASP A 251 -2.21 2.24 -1.46
C ASP A 251 -1.69 0.82 -1.70
N TRP A 252 -2.13 -0.12 -0.86
CA TRP A 252 -2.00 -1.55 -1.10
C TRP A 252 -3.20 -2.05 -1.93
N VAL A 253 -2.89 -2.69 -3.05
CA VAL A 253 -3.78 -3.21 -4.08
C VAL A 253 -3.63 -4.72 -4.16
N TYR A 254 -4.74 -5.41 -4.43
CA TYR A 254 -4.73 -6.82 -4.80
C TYR A 254 -5.30 -6.99 -6.21
N ILE A 255 -4.52 -7.59 -7.10
CA ILE A 255 -4.88 -7.95 -8.47
C ILE A 255 -5.12 -9.45 -8.49
N VAL A 256 -6.38 -9.88 -8.61
CA VAL A 256 -6.78 -11.29 -8.51
C VAL A 256 -6.39 -12.03 -9.77
N ASN A 257 -5.87 -13.25 -9.64
CA ASN A 257 -5.81 -14.19 -10.75
C ASN A 257 -7.17 -14.87 -10.92
N THR A 258 -7.87 -14.57 -12.00
CA THR A 258 -9.20 -15.15 -12.28
C THR A 258 -9.13 -16.36 -13.21
N ASP A 259 -7.94 -16.88 -13.52
CA ASP A 259 -7.78 -18.06 -14.37
C ASP A 259 -8.04 -19.35 -13.56
N PRO A 260 -8.98 -20.21 -13.99
CA PRO A 260 -9.42 -21.37 -13.21
C PRO A 260 -8.33 -22.42 -12.97
N ASN A 261 -7.25 -22.43 -13.76
CA ASN A 261 -6.18 -23.42 -13.60
C ASN A 261 -5.06 -22.91 -12.71
N THR A 262 -4.69 -21.63 -12.85
CA THR A 262 -3.49 -21.08 -12.21
C THR A 262 -3.76 -20.37 -10.91
N HIS A 263 -5.01 -19.98 -10.61
CA HIS A 263 -5.32 -19.33 -9.35
C HIS A 263 -5.17 -20.24 -8.12
N HIS A 264 -5.30 -21.56 -8.26
CA HIS A 264 -5.02 -22.52 -7.19
C HIS A 264 -3.53 -22.84 -7.00
N LYS A 265 -2.66 -22.28 -7.86
CA LYS A 265 -1.22 -22.52 -7.76
C LYS A 265 -0.65 -21.59 -6.69
N THR A 266 -0.09 -22.20 -5.65
CA THR A 266 0.60 -21.52 -4.54
C THR A 266 1.49 -20.38 -5.01
N GLY A 267 1.15 -19.15 -4.62
CA GLY A 267 1.86 -17.92 -4.94
C GLY A 267 1.41 -17.22 -6.23
N TYR A 268 0.33 -17.68 -6.86
CA TYR A 268 -0.24 -17.18 -8.11
C TYR A 268 -1.78 -17.01 -8.04
N GLU A 269 -2.34 -16.95 -6.83
CA GLU A 269 -3.74 -16.63 -6.50
C GLU A 269 -4.08 -15.18 -6.91
N GLY A 270 -3.07 -14.32 -6.85
CA GLY A 270 -3.13 -12.92 -7.20
C GLY A 270 -1.83 -12.22 -6.84
N SER A 271 -1.78 -10.92 -7.12
CA SER A 271 -0.62 -10.08 -6.86
C SER A 271 -0.97 -9.01 -5.84
N ASN A 272 -0.29 -9.05 -4.69
CA ASN A 272 -0.21 -7.93 -3.77
C ASN A 272 0.73 -6.89 -4.38
N ALA A 273 0.27 -5.64 -4.46
CA ALA A 273 1.06 -4.54 -5.01
C ALA A 273 0.85 -3.24 -4.22
N LEU A 274 1.85 -2.37 -4.24
CA LEU A 274 1.87 -1.02 -3.70
C LEU A 274 1.99 -0.03 -4.86
N TYR A 275 1.08 0.93 -4.90
CA TYR A 275 1.16 2.01 -5.89
C TYR A 275 2.21 3.03 -5.47
N LEU A 276 3.16 3.33 -6.38
CA LEU A 276 4.28 4.23 -6.15
C LEU A 276 4.02 5.66 -6.67
N GLY A 277 2.95 5.88 -7.43
CA GLY A 277 2.75 7.13 -8.18
C GLY A 277 3.27 7.03 -9.61
N ARG A 278 2.89 7.98 -10.47
CA ARG A 278 3.38 8.10 -11.86
C ARG A 278 3.21 6.81 -12.68
N ASP A 279 2.05 6.18 -12.55
CA ASP A 279 1.73 4.88 -13.16
C ASP A 279 2.61 3.70 -12.69
N ARG A 280 3.44 3.87 -11.66
CA ARG A 280 4.36 2.83 -11.17
C ARG A 280 3.74 2.05 -10.02
N PHE A 281 3.94 0.74 -10.06
CA PHE A 281 3.70 -0.23 -8.99
C PHE A 281 5.02 -0.90 -8.63
N ASP A 282 5.13 -1.37 -7.40
CA ASP A 282 6.35 -2.04 -6.93
C ASP A 282 6.79 -3.22 -7.80
N ASP A 283 8.08 -3.50 -7.69
CA ASP A 283 8.69 -4.76 -8.04
C ASP A 283 9.51 -5.26 -6.85
N PHE A 284 8.89 -6.08 -6.00
CA PHE A 284 9.54 -6.64 -4.82
C PHE A 284 10.84 -7.41 -5.11
N TYR A 285 10.99 -7.95 -6.33
CA TYR A 285 12.05 -8.89 -6.68
C TYR A 285 13.04 -8.36 -7.72
N ASN A 286 12.79 -7.15 -8.23
CA ASN A 286 13.56 -6.53 -9.30
C ASN A 286 13.64 -7.39 -10.59
N ASP A 287 12.53 -8.03 -10.99
CA ASP A 287 12.41 -8.75 -12.28
C ASP A 287 12.10 -7.79 -13.46
N HIS A 288 11.89 -6.50 -13.18
CA HIS A 288 11.52 -5.45 -14.14
C HIS A 288 11.94 -4.04 -13.68
N ASP A 289 13.24 -3.86 -13.39
CA ASP A 289 13.87 -2.55 -13.10
C ASP A 289 13.12 -1.73 -12.03
N HIS A 290 12.86 -2.38 -10.90
CA HIS A 290 12.25 -1.83 -9.69
C HIS A 290 10.80 -1.34 -9.76
N ALA A 291 10.13 -1.33 -10.92
CA ALA A 291 8.72 -0.98 -10.99
C ALA A 291 8.02 -1.45 -12.27
N TYR A 292 6.73 -1.78 -12.16
CA TYR A 292 5.86 -2.07 -13.29
C TYR A 292 4.87 -0.93 -13.54
N SER A 293 4.49 -0.69 -14.80
CA SER A 293 3.31 0.14 -15.08
C SER A 293 2.00 -0.54 -14.63
N TYR A 294 0.88 0.18 -14.57
CA TYR A 294 -0.41 -0.44 -14.28
C TYR A 294 -0.76 -1.55 -15.28
N GLU A 295 -0.56 -1.29 -16.57
CA GLU A 295 -0.83 -2.27 -17.62
C GLU A 295 0.12 -3.45 -17.53
N GLU A 296 1.38 -3.22 -17.18
CA GLU A 296 2.33 -4.30 -16.97
C GLU A 296 1.99 -5.18 -15.78
N LYS A 297 1.45 -4.63 -14.67
CA LYS A 297 0.94 -5.42 -13.54
C LYS A 297 -0.30 -6.23 -13.92
N LEU A 298 -1.22 -5.66 -14.69
CA LEU A 298 -2.36 -6.43 -15.22
C LEU A 298 -1.90 -7.55 -16.14
N GLY A 299 -0.92 -7.25 -17.00
CA GLY A 299 -0.27 -8.20 -17.89
C GLY A 299 0.39 -9.33 -17.10
N GLU A 300 1.22 -9.01 -16.11
CA GLU A 300 1.91 -9.96 -15.24
C GLU A 300 0.95 -11.05 -14.72
N VAL A 301 -0.13 -10.64 -14.05
CA VAL A 301 -1.12 -11.59 -13.49
C VAL A 301 -1.85 -12.34 -14.60
N TYR A 302 -2.22 -11.66 -15.69
CA TYR A 302 -2.92 -12.30 -16.80
C TYR A 302 -2.09 -13.42 -17.43
N GLN A 303 -0.79 -13.20 -17.62
CA GLN A 303 0.10 -14.12 -18.33
C GLN A 303 0.40 -15.42 -17.56
N TRP A 304 0.04 -15.52 -16.27
CA TRP A 304 0.19 -16.76 -15.51
C TRP A 304 -0.58 -17.92 -16.14
N ARG A 305 -1.73 -17.67 -16.77
CA ARG A 305 -2.49 -18.65 -17.57
C ARG A 305 -1.70 -19.25 -18.74
N HIS A 306 -0.67 -18.56 -19.20
CA HIS A 306 0.22 -18.97 -20.28
C HIS A 306 1.55 -19.54 -19.74
N GLY A 307 1.65 -19.75 -18.42
CA GLY A 307 2.83 -20.30 -17.77
C GLY A 307 4.01 -19.33 -17.69
N VAL A 308 3.75 -18.02 -17.73
CA VAL A 308 4.75 -16.95 -17.53
C VAL A 308 4.87 -16.66 -16.03
N PHE A 309 5.70 -17.42 -15.31
CA PHE A 309 5.81 -17.30 -13.84
C PHE A 309 7.01 -16.47 -13.38
N SER A 310 7.89 -16.10 -14.31
CA SER A 310 8.92 -15.08 -14.19
C SER A 310 9.01 -14.40 -15.54
N ARG A 311 9.00 -13.07 -15.57
CA ARG A 311 8.96 -12.31 -16.82
C ARG A 311 10.23 -12.52 -17.62
N SER A 312 11.38 -12.53 -16.93
CA SER A 312 12.69 -12.79 -17.55
C SER A 312 12.83 -14.23 -18.04
N ARG A 313 12.55 -15.23 -17.18
CA ARG A 313 12.73 -16.67 -17.52
C ARG A 313 11.74 -17.14 -18.59
N ASP A 314 10.49 -16.72 -18.50
CA ASP A 314 9.39 -17.24 -19.31
C ASP A 314 8.98 -16.28 -20.46
N ALA A 315 9.84 -15.32 -20.82
CA ALA A 315 9.56 -14.28 -21.81
C ALA A 315 8.99 -14.82 -23.15
N ALA A 316 9.47 -15.98 -23.60
CA ALA A 316 9.03 -16.61 -24.84
C ALA A 316 7.57 -17.11 -24.84
N LYS A 317 6.92 -17.19 -23.67
CA LYS A 317 5.52 -17.63 -23.53
C LYS A 317 4.52 -16.46 -23.52
N ILE A 318 5.01 -15.22 -23.40
CA ILE A 318 4.18 -14.02 -23.29
C ILE A 318 3.30 -13.87 -24.54
N GLN A 319 2.00 -13.71 -24.31
CA GLN A 319 1.03 -13.40 -25.36
C GLN A 319 0.78 -11.90 -25.45
N PRO A 320 0.79 -11.27 -26.64
CA PRO A 320 0.50 -9.83 -26.75
C PRO A 320 -0.90 -9.48 -26.22
N LEU A 321 -1.01 -8.34 -25.54
CA LEU A 321 -2.29 -7.77 -25.08
C LEU A 321 -2.53 -6.42 -25.75
N GLY A 322 -3.77 -6.19 -26.19
CA GLY A 322 -4.18 -4.92 -26.78
C GLY A 322 -4.76 -3.93 -25.75
N PRO A 323 -5.02 -2.67 -26.15
CA PRO A 323 -5.66 -1.69 -25.28
C PRO A 323 -7.01 -2.14 -24.71
N ASP A 324 -7.82 -2.84 -25.51
CA ASP A 324 -9.12 -3.36 -25.06
C ASP A 324 -8.99 -4.46 -24.00
N ASP A 325 -7.90 -5.25 -24.05
CA ASP A 325 -7.59 -6.21 -23.01
C ASP A 325 -7.28 -5.49 -21.70
N PHE A 326 -6.43 -4.46 -21.71
CA PHE A 326 -6.12 -3.70 -20.50
C PHE A 326 -7.33 -2.98 -19.93
N GLN A 327 -8.22 -2.45 -20.77
CA GLN A 327 -9.50 -1.90 -20.32
C GLN A 327 -10.37 -2.94 -19.63
N ARG A 328 -10.44 -4.18 -20.16
CA ARG A 328 -11.19 -5.29 -19.57
C ARG A 328 -10.54 -5.76 -18.27
N LEU A 329 -9.23 -6.01 -18.27
CA LEU A 329 -8.46 -6.48 -17.11
C LEU A 329 -8.47 -5.48 -15.96
N GLY A 330 -8.57 -4.18 -16.24
CA GLY A 330 -8.70 -3.15 -15.21
C GLY A 330 -10.07 -3.08 -14.52
N ARG A 331 -11.07 -3.86 -14.95
CA ARG A 331 -12.40 -3.91 -14.32
C ARG A 331 -12.39 -4.78 -13.06
N ARG A 332 -13.54 -4.81 -12.37
CA ARG A 332 -13.75 -5.70 -11.22
C ARG A 332 -13.81 -7.17 -11.65
N PRO A 333 -13.45 -8.14 -10.78
CA PRO A 333 -13.62 -9.56 -11.04
C PRO A 333 -15.02 -9.95 -11.52
N ALA A 334 -16.07 -9.43 -10.87
CA ALA A 334 -17.46 -9.64 -11.29
C ALA A 334 -17.81 -9.08 -12.69
N GLN A 335 -16.91 -8.33 -13.32
CA GLN A 335 -17.05 -7.74 -14.65
C GLN A 335 -15.98 -8.28 -15.63
N GLY A 336 -15.30 -9.39 -15.28
CA GLY A 336 -14.27 -10.03 -16.10
C GLY A 336 -12.90 -9.36 -16.07
N GLY A 337 -12.66 -8.47 -15.10
CA GLY A 337 -11.33 -7.89 -14.84
C GLY A 337 -10.64 -8.50 -13.63
N LEU A 338 -9.53 -7.91 -13.18
CA LEU A 338 -8.66 -8.45 -12.14
C LEU A 338 -8.62 -7.56 -10.88
N VAL A 339 -9.10 -6.32 -10.95
CA VAL A 339 -8.83 -5.29 -9.94
C VAL A 339 -9.98 -5.14 -8.96
N LYS A 340 -9.70 -5.28 -7.66
CA LYS A 340 -10.71 -5.12 -6.61
C LYS A 340 -11.25 -3.68 -6.55
N GLY A 341 -12.50 -3.54 -6.13
CA GLY A 341 -13.18 -2.25 -5.93
C GLY A 341 -12.80 -1.51 -4.64
N TYR A 342 -11.72 -1.93 -3.99
CA TYR A 342 -11.19 -1.34 -2.76
C TYR A 342 -9.68 -1.12 -2.85
N ARG A 343 -9.16 -0.29 -1.94
CA ARG A 343 -7.73 -0.13 -1.66
C ARG A 343 -7.49 -0.30 -0.18
N VAL A 344 -6.35 -0.85 0.20
CA VAL A 344 -5.93 -0.94 1.59
C VAL A 344 -5.03 0.25 1.90
N VAL A 345 -5.36 1.00 2.96
CA VAL A 345 -4.77 2.30 3.24
C VAL A 345 -4.37 2.42 4.72
N PRO A 346 -3.31 3.17 5.07
CA PRO A 346 -2.91 3.33 6.46
C PRO A 346 -3.99 4.03 7.30
N TYR A 347 -4.09 3.65 8.58
CA TYR A 347 -4.84 4.44 9.56
C TYR A 347 -4.21 5.83 9.76
N GLN A 348 -5.03 6.79 10.18
CA GLN A 348 -4.62 8.12 10.62
C GLN A 348 -4.35 8.09 12.13
N PHE A 349 -3.23 7.49 12.56
CA PHE A 349 -2.91 7.38 13.98
C PHE A 349 -2.84 8.76 14.65
N GLY A 350 -3.51 8.88 15.80
CA GLY A 350 -3.65 10.14 16.53
C GLY A 350 -4.84 11.00 16.11
N TYR A 351 -5.51 10.68 15.00
CA TYR A 351 -6.59 11.49 14.43
C TYR A 351 -7.91 10.72 14.25
N GLU A 352 -7.88 9.39 14.28
CA GLU A 352 -9.09 8.58 14.24
C GLU A 352 -9.17 7.58 15.40
N VAL A 353 -10.41 7.20 15.73
CA VAL A 353 -10.67 6.12 16.68
C VAL A 353 -10.24 4.82 16.04
N LEU A 354 -9.17 4.22 16.57
CA LEU A 354 -8.67 2.94 16.09
C LEU A 354 -9.58 1.80 16.58
N PRO A 355 -9.95 0.86 15.71
CA PRO A 355 -10.75 -0.29 16.12
C PRO A 355 -9.95 -1.16 17.11
N ALA A 356 -10.64 -1.69 18.11
CA ALA A 356 -10.05 -2.59 19.08
C ALA A 356 -9.52 -3.85 18.39
N ILE A 357 -8.30 -4.26 18.72
CA ILE A 357 -7.77 -5.56 18.30
C ILE A 357 -8.13 -6.51 19.43
N VAL A 358 -9.08 -7.42 19.20
CA VAL A 358 -9.50 -8.39 20.21
C VAL A 358 -8.51 -9.56 20.18
N PRO A 359 -8.01 -10.04 21.34
CA PRO A 359 -7.24 -11.27 21.38
C PRO A 359 -8.13 -12.42 20.91
N LYS A 360 -7.74 -13.14 19.85
CA LYS A 360 -8.29 -14.48 19.63
C LYS A 360 -7.79 -15.33 20.80
N ALA A 361 -8.67 -16.10 21.44
CA ALA A 361 -8.24 -17.14 22.37
C ALA A 361 -7.14 -17.97 21.67
N PRO A 362 -6.11 -18.47 22.39
CA PRO A 362 -5.01 -19.17 21.75
C PRO A 362 -5.55 -20.36 20.95
N ALA A 363 -5.70 -20.18 19.65
CA ALA A 363 -5.89 -21.27 18.71
C ALA A 363 -4.56 -22.05 18.69
N ASP A 364 -4.66 -23.37 18.57
CA ASP A 364 -3.49 -24.23 18.47
C ASP A 364 -2.48 -23.64 17.50
N LYS A 365 -1.21 -23.61 17.94
CA LYS A 365 -0.04 -22.99 17.27
C LYS A 365 0.27 -23.57 15.87
N GLN A 366 -0.64 -24.36 15.31
CA GLN A 366 -0.54 -25.03 14.03
C GLN A 366 -0.99 -24.13 12.86
N ALA A 367 -2.01 -23.28 13.06
CA ALA A 367 -2.65 -22.56 11.95
C ALA A 367 -1.80 -21.45 11.30
N SER A 368 -0.75 -20.95 11.97
CA SER A 368 0.20 -19.99 11.37
C SER A 368 1.51 -20.63 10.90
N ARG A 369 1.69 -21.94 11.12
CA ARG A 369 2.92 -22.68 10.75
C ARG A 369 2.80 -23.42 9.43
N ASP A 370 1.59 -23.82 9.08
CA ASP A 370 1.28 -24.60 7.88
C ASP A 370 0.50 -23.80 6.81
N GLN A 371 0.32 -22.49 6.98
CA GLN A 371 -0.14 -21.65 5.87
C GLN A 371 1.02 -21.45 4.89
N PRO A 372 0.87 -21.82 3.60
CA PRO A 372 1.84 -21.41 2.59
C PRO A 372 1.97 -19.88 2.63
N ALA A 373 3.10 -19.35 2.17
CA ALA A 373 3.48 -17.93 2.20
C ALA A 373 2.57 -16.97 1.37
N VAL A 374 1.26 -17.19 1.35
CA VAL A 374 0.46 -17.16 0.12
C VAL A 374 -0.93 -16.52 0.23
N LEU A 375 -1.38 -16.09 1.41
CA LEU A 375 -2.44 -15.08 1.46
C LEU A 375 -1.92 -13.86 2.11
#